data_AF-A0A975NZT6-F1
#
_entry.id   AF-A0A975NZT6-F1
#
_cell.length_a   1.000
_cell.length_b   1.000
_cell.length_c   1.000
_cell.angle_alpha   90.00
_cell.angle_beta   90.00
_cell.angle_gamma   90.00
#
_symmetry.space_group_name_H-M   'P 1'
#
loop_
_entity.id
_entity.type
_entity.pdbx_description
1 polymer ?
#
loop_
_entity_poly.entity_id
_entity_poly.type
_entity_poly.pdbx_seq_one_letter_code
_entity_poly.pdbx_strand_id
1 'polypeptide(L)'
;MTEAIASTDQSRNGLLKIAAVGALSGVLTPLLPPLIDKLNGAPGDIRIALVAVPFAVLVGILVRRCSANPWWAALVAAIITMVAFVCAVNAAIFIDGQANGLAKASRNILAGLSGGLVGASVMALGIALLPSGPRALAAWLPMLIMGTLTGALLALDNALDLDLTSVLFPVWQACVAVGLTTALQRAKLS
;
A
#
# COMPACT_ATOMS: atom_id res chain seq x y z
N MET A 1 11.81 -19.70 -29.26
CA MET A 1 12.62 -19.37 -28.06
C MET A 1 12.76 -17.86 -27.87
N THR A 2 12.91 -17.09 -28.96
CA THR A 2 13.08 -15.63 -28.96
C THR A 2 11.86 -14.84 -28.43
N GLU A 3 10.63 -15.28 -28.72
CA GLU A 3 9.40 -14.63 -28.21
C GLU A 3 9.18 -14.82 -26.70
N ALA A 4 9.57 -15.96 -26.14
CA ALA A 4 9.45 -16.22 -24.71
C ALA A 4 10.37 -15.29 -23.89
N ILE A 5 11.56 -15.00 -24.41
CA ILE A 5 12.52 -14.08 -23.79
C ILE A 5 12.00 -12.63 -23.89
N ALA A 6 11.50 -12.22 -25.06
CA ALA A 6 10.95 -10.88 -25.27
C ALA A 6 9.69 -10.60 -24.41
N SER A 7 8.79 -11.57 -24.27
CA SER A 7 7.60 -11.44 -23.42
C SER A 7 7.96 -11.35 -21.92
N THR A 8 8.98 -12.07 -21.50
CA THR A 8 9.50 -12.02 -20.13
C THR A 8 10.17 -10.68 -19.83
N ASP A 9 10.94 -10.12 -20.77
CA ASP A 9 11.57 -8.80 -20.63
C ASP A 9 10.56 -7.66 -20.61
N GLN A 10 9.50 -7.75 -21.42
CA GLN A 10 8.42 -6.75 -21.42
C GLN A 10 7.61 -6.77 -20.11
N SER A 11 7.37 -7.96 -19.55
CA SER A 11 6.75 -8.14 -18.23
C SER A 11 7.63 -7.58 -17.11
N ARG A 12 8.92 -7.91 -17.10
CA ARG A 12 9.90 -7.43 -16.12
C ARG A 12 10.05 -5.91 -16.14
N ASN A 13 10.18 -5.32 -17.33
CA ASN A 13 10.26 -3.87 -17.48
C ASN A 13 8.96 -3.16 -17.06
N GLY A 14 7.80 -3.79 -17.25
CA GLY A 14 6.53 -3.29 -16.75
C GLY A 14 6.47 -3.25 -15.22
N LEU A 15 6.85 -4.35 -14.56
CA LEU A 15 6.88 -4.43 -13.10
C LEU A 15 7.90 -3.47 -12.48
N LEU A 16 9.07 -3.29 -13.10
CA LEU A 16 10.07 -2.30 -12.68
C LEU A 16 9.54 -0.86 -12.73
N LYS A 17 8.81 -0.49 -13.79
CA LYS A 17 8.15 0.83 -13.87
C LYS A 17 7.12 1.00 -12.77
N ILE A 18 6.35 -0.03 -12.47
CA ILE A 18 5.33 0.02 -11.41
C ILE A 18 5.99 0.15 -10.04
N ALA A 19 7.08 -0.60 -9.79
CA ALA A 19 7.88 -0.46 -8.58
C ALA A 19 8.43 0.97 -8.44
N ALA A 20 8.95 1.56 -9.51
CA ALA A 20 9.48 2.92 -9.50
C ALA A 20 8.39 3.97 -9.19
N VAL A 21 7.20 3.84 -9.78
CA VAL A 21 6.08 4.76 -9.48
C VAL A 21 5.53 4.52 -8.07
N GLY A 22 5.50 3.28 -7.60
CA GLY A 22 5.20 2.95 -6.20
C GLY A 22 6.18 3.63 -5.25
N ALA A 23 7.49 3.50 -5.51
CA ALA A 23 8.52 4.18 -4.73
C ALA A 23 8.34 5.69 -4.73
N LEU A 24 8.07 6.31 -5.90
CA LEU A 24 7.80 7.74 -5.99
C LEU A 24 6.59 8.14 -5.13
N SER A 25 5.50 7.38 -5.16
CA SER A 25 4.34 7.65 -4.30
C SER A 25 4.70 7.56 -2.82
N GLY A 26 5.60 6.65 -2.44
CA GLY A 26 6.10 6.52 -1.07
C GLY A 26 7.05 7.65 -0.65
N VAL A 27 7.75 8.30 -1.58
CA VAL A 27 8.51 9.52 -1.29
C VAL A 27 7.57 10.71 -1.07
N LEU A 28 6.48 10.79 -1.84
CA LEU A 28 5.51 11.89 -1.73
C LEU A 28 4.70 11.83 -0.43
N THR A 29 4.37 10.62 0.03
CA THR A 29 3.49 10.38 1.18
C THR A 29 3.96 11.07 2.48
N PRO A 30 5.23 10.96 2.95
CA PRO A 30 5.69 11.65 4.15
C PRO A 30 5.87 13.17 3.97
N LEU A 31 5.83 13.70 2.74
CA LEU A 31 5.91 15.14 2.46
C LEU A 31 4.55 15.84 2.51
N LEU A 32 3.45 15.06 2.55
CA LEU A 32 2.08 15.56 2.58
C LEU A 32 1.61 16.07 3.94
N PRO A 33 1.94 15.45 5.10
CA PRO A 33 1.48 15.94 6.40
C PRO A 33 1.77 17.43 6.65
N PRO A 34 2.98 17.96 6.40
CA PRO A 34 3.26 19.40 6.59
C PRO A 34 2.45 20.33 5.67
N LEU A 35 2.00 19.83 4.52
CA LEU A 35 1.14 20.57 3.60
C LEU A 35 -0.32 20.52 4.04
N ILE A 36 -0.77 19.34 4.49
CA ILE A 36 -2.14 19.10 4.96
C ILE A 36 -2.39 19.83 6.29
N ASP A 37 -1.39 19.97 7.14
CA ASP A 37 -1.51 20.69 8.42
C ASP A 37 -1.80 22.19 8.24
N LYS A 38 -1.59 22.74 7.04
CA LYS A 38 -2.01 24.11 6.69
C LYS A 38 -3.52 24.22 6.44
N LEU A 39 -4.23 23.09 6.29
CA LEU A 39 -5.69 23.05 6.14
C LEU A 39 -6.34 23.11 7.54
N ASN A 40 -6.65 24.33 7.98
CA ASN A 40 -7.35 24.55 9.24
C ASN A 40 -8.76 23.91 9.22
N GLY A 41 -9.13 23.25 10.32
CA GLY A 41 -10.50 22.75 10.54
C GLY A 41 -10.84 21.36 10.00
N ALA A 42 -9.93 20.69 9.27
CA ALA A 42 -10.19 19.32 8.79
C ALA A 42 -10.09 18.27 9.92
N PRO A 43 -11.06 17.36 10.07
CA PRO A 43 -10.99 16.19 10.96
C PRO A 43 -9.73 15.34 10.76
N GLY A 44 -9.21 14.73 11.83
CA GLY A 44 -7.97 13.95 11.81
C GLY A 44 -7.95 12.83 10.76
N ASP A 45 -9.03 12.04 10.66
CA ASP A 45 -9.13 10.95 9.67
C ASP A 45 -9.11 11.47 8.22
N ILE A 46 -9.67 12.65 7.96
CA ILE A 46 -9.63 13.27 6.62
C ILE A 46 -8.19 13.67 6.28
N ARG A 47 -7.44 14.20 7.25
CA ARG A 47 -6.01 14.51 7.05
C ARG A 47 -5.22 13.24 6.76
N ILE A 48 -5.44 12.16 7.51
CA ILE A 48 -4.79 10.86 7.28
C ILE A 48 -5.15 10.30 5.90
N ALA A 49 -6.41 10.40 5.49
CA ALA A 49 -6.85 9.95 4.17
C ALA A 49 -6.16 10.73 3.04
N LEU A 50 -5.98 12.05 3.19
CA LEU A 50 -5.29 12.90 2.21
C LEU A 50 -3.82 12.51 2.02
N VAL A 51 -3.16 12.00 3.07
CA VAL A 51 -1.78 11.47 2.98
C VAL A 51 -1.72 10.29 2.01
N ALA A 52 -2.78 9.47 1.91
CA ALA A 52 -2.82 8.29 1.05
C ALA A 52 -3.02 8.60 -0.45
N VAL A 53 -3.35 9.84 -0.81
CA VAL A 53 -3.78 10.22 -2.17
C VAL A 53 -2.77 9.82 -3.27
N PRO A 54 -1.44 10.04 -3.14
CA PRO A 54 -0.50 9.64 -4.19
C PRO A 54 -0.57 8.15 -4.51
N PHE A 55 -0.71 7.31 -3.49
CA PHE A 55 -0.80 5.87 -3.68
C PHE A 55 -2.18 5.43 -4.16
N ALA A 56 -3.25 6.08 -3.68
CA ALA A 56 -4.61 5.83 -4.17
C ALA A 56 -4.74 6.12 -5.68
N VAL A 57 -4.12 7.19 -6.17
CA VAL A 57 -4.05 7.52 -7.61
C VAL A 57 -3.33 6.41 -8.38
N LEU A 58 -2.19 5.93 -7.87
CA LEU A 58 -1.47 4.81 -8.47
C LEU A 58 -2.34 3.54 -8.55
N VAL A 59 -3.00 3.16 -7.45
CA VAL A 59 -3.89 1.99 -7.40
C VAL A 59 -5.03 2.13 -8.40
N GLY A 60 -5.66 3.31 -8.50
CA GLY A 60 -6.70 3.59 -9.49
C GLY A 60 -6.20 3.38 -10.93
N ILE A 61 -5.00 3.88 -11.25
CA ILE A 61 -4.36 3.67 -12.56
C ILE A 61 -4.10 2.18 -12.81
N LEU A 62 -3.56 1.46 -11.82
CA LEU A 62 -3.27 0.03 -11.93
C LEU A 62 -4.54 -0.79 -12.16
N VAL A 63 -5.61 -0.56 -11.40
CA VAL A 63 -6.89 -1.25 -11.59
C VAL A 63 -7.47 -0.94 -12.96
N ARG A 64 -7.38 0.31 -13.42
CA ARG A 64 -7.89 0.71 -14.75
C ARG A 64 -7.13 0.07 -15.90
N ARG A 65 -5.82 -0.16 -15.75
CA ARG A 65 -4.92 -0.66 -16.81
C ARG A 65 -4.74 -2.17 -16.80
N CYS A 66 -4.74 -2.78 -15.62
CA CYS A 66 -4.38 -4.18 -15.43
C CYS A 66 -5.58 -5.11 -15.21
N SER A 67 -6.80 -4.58 -15.08
CA SER A 67 -8.02 -5.37 -14.91
C SER A 67 -9.06 -5.05 -15.99
N ALA A 68 -9.93 -6.01 -16.31
CA ALA A 68 -11.07 -5.84 -17.22
C ALA A 68 -12.27 -5.12 -16.56
N ASN A 69 -12.03 -4.53 -15.40
CA ASN A 69 -13.02 -3.83 -14.58
C ASN A 69 -13.64 -2.61 -15.31
N PRO A 70 -14.91 -2.28 -15.03
CA PRO A 70 -15.53 -1.05 -15.50
C PRO A 70 -14.82 0.18 -14.91
N TRP A 71 -14.91 1.33 -15.58
CA TRP A 71 -14.15 2.53 -15.20
C TRP A 71 -14.40 2.99 -13.75
N TRP A 72 -15.62 2.83 -13.24
CA TRP A 72 -15.97 3.20 -11.87
C TRP A 72 -15.26 2.34 -10.82
N ALA A 73 -14.91 1.10 -11.14
CA ALA A 73 -14.23 0.21 -10.21
C ALA A 73 -12.79 0.68 -9.91
N ALA A 74 -12.17 1.41 -10.83
CA ALA A 74 -10.89 2.07 -10.56
C ALA A 74 -11.02 3.20 -9.53
N LEU A 75 -12.11 3.98 -9.59
CA LEU A 75 -12.42 5.01 -8.59
C LEU A 75 -12.68 4.37 -7.23
N VAL A 76 -13.50 3.32 -7.20
CA VAL A 76 -13.79 2.57 -5.97
C VAL A 76 -12.51 1.97 -5.37
N ALA A 77 -11.61 1.42 -6.19
CA ALA A 77 -10.32 0.93 -5.71
C ALA A 77 -9.47 2.03 -5.07
N ALA A 78 -9.41 3.22 -5.67
CA ALA A 78 -8.70 4.36 -5.09
C ALA A 78 -9.28 4.78 -3.73
N ILE A 79 -10.62 4.82 -3.62
CA ILE A 79 -11.31 5.12 -2.35
C ILE A 79 -11.00 4.04 -1.30
N ILE A 80 -11.06 2.76 -1.67
CA ILE A 80 -10.71 1.63 -0.81
C ILE A 80 -9.27 1.78 -0.29
N THR A 81 -8.32 2.19 -1.13
CA THR A 81 -6.93 2.42 -0.72
C THR A 81 -6.83 3.52 0.35
N MET A 82 -7.58 4.61 0.20
CA MET A 82 -7.62 5.67 1.20
C MET A 82 -8.19 5.16 2.53
N VAL A 83 -9.30 4.41 2.48
CA VAL A 83 -9.91 3.80 3.67
C VAL A 83 -8.95 2.80 4.33
N ALA A 84 -8.29 1.95 3.55
CA ALA A 84 -7.31 0.98 4.03
C ALA A 84 -6.14 1.67 4.75
N PHE A 85 -5.68 2.81 4.24
CA PHE A 85 -4.64 3.59 4.88
C PHE A 85 -5.09 4.17 6.23
N VAL A 86 -6.30 4.73 6.30
CA VAL A 86 -6.87 5.21 7.58
C VAL A 86 -6.99 4.06 8.58
N CYS A 87 -7.49 2.90 8.15
CA CYS A 87 -7.57 1.71 9.01
C CYS A 87 -6.19 1.24 9.48
N ALA A 88 -5.17 1.28 8.60
CA ALA A 88 -3.80 0.92 8.94
C ALA A 88 -3.22 1.84 10.03
N VAL A 89 -3.36 3.16 9.86
CA VAL A 89 -2.85 4.14 10.82
C VAL A 89 -3.57 4.01 12.16
N ASN A 90 -4.90 3.89 12.17
CA ASN A 90 -5.68 3.73 13.39
C ASN A 90 -5.36 2.41 14.12
N ALA A 91 -5.14 1.32 13.39
CA ALA A 91 -4.70 0.05 13.97
C ALA A 91 -3.31 0.17 14.62
N ALA A 92 -2.37 0.84 13.95
CA ALA A 92 -1.04 1.07 14.47
C ALA A 92 -1.07 1.92 15.77
N ILE A 93 -1.85 3.02 15.78
CA ILE A 93 -2.04 3.88 16.96
C ILE A 93 -2.66 3.09 18.12
N PHE A 94 -3.68 2.27 17.84
CA PHE A 94 -4.32 1.45 18.86
C PHE A 94 -3.33 0.48 19.49
N ILE A 95 -2.55 -0.25 18.69
CA ILE A 95 -1.57 -1.21 19.21
C ILE A 95 -0.41 -0.52 19.92
N ASP A 96 0.07 0.62 19.43
CA ASP A 96 1.08 1.43 20.14
C ASP A 96 0.58 1.82 21.54
N GLY A 97 -0.67 2.30 21.66
CA GLY A 97 -1.29 2.65 22.93
C GLY A 97 -1.44 1.46 23.90
N GLN A 98 -1.74 0.27 23.40
CA GLN A 98 -1.84 -0.95 24.22
C GLN A 98 -0.48 -1.48 24.68
N ALA A 99 0.60 -1.15 23.96
CA ALA A 99 1.95 -1.65 24.20
C ALA A 99 2.86 -0.64 24.93
N ASN A 100 2.28 0.34 25.63
CA ASN A 100 3.00 1.39 26.36
C ASN A 100 3.99 0.90 27.43
N GLY A 101 3.87 -0.35 27.89
CA GLY A 101 4.82 -0.96 28.84
C GLY A 101 6.04 -1.63 28.19
N LEU A 102 6.12 -1.69 26.85
CA LEU A 102 7.22 -2.32 26.12
C LEU A 102 8.32 -1.30 25.76
N ALA A 103 9.51 -1.82 25.43
CA ALA A 103 10.56 -1.00 24.82
C ALA A 103 10.09 -0.39 23.48
N LYS A 104 10.51 0.86 23.19
CA LYS A 104 10.13 1.64 21.99
C LYS A 104 10.20 0.81 20.71
N ALA A 105 11.29 0.05 20.52
CA ALA A 105 11.48 -0.79 19.33
C ALA A 105 10.41 -1.88 19.21
N SER A 106 10.12 -2.62 20.28
CA SER A 106 9.10 -3.67 20.28
C SER A 106 7.69 -3.11 20.08
N ARG A 107 7.39 -1.98 20.73
CA ARG A 107 6.12 -1.27 20.60
C ARG A 107 5.88 -0.84 19.15
N ASN A 108 6.89 -0.22 18.54
CA ASN A 108 6.84 0.21 17.16
C ASN A 108 6.68 -0.97 16.20
N ILE A 109 7.46 -2.05 16.35
CA ILE A 109 7.32 -3.24 15.51
C ILE A 109 5.88 -3.79 15.54
N LEU A 110 5.25 -3.85 16.71
CA LEU A 110 3.86 -4.30 16.86
C LEU A 110 2.87 -3.35 16.19
N ALA A 111 3.06 -2.03 16.36
CA ALA A 111 2.26 -1.02 15.66
C ALA A 111 2.40 -1.13 14.13
N GLY A 112 3.62 -1.35 13.65
CA GLY A 112 3.92 -1.54 12.23
C GLY A 112 3.32 -2.81 11.64
N LEU A 113 3.44 -3.94 12.35
CA LEU A 113 2.83 -5.22 11.96
C LEU A 113 1.32 -5.10 11.86
N SER A 114 0.68 -4.51 12.88
CA SER A 114 -0.77 -4.35 12.91
C SER A 114 -1.28 -3.41 11.83
N GLY A 115 -0.64 -2.24 11.66
CA GLY A 115 -0.99 -1.32 10.58
C GLY A 115 -0.81 -1.95 9.20
N GLY A 116 0.34 -2.62 8.97
CA GLY A 116 0.63 -3.30 7.70
C GLY A 116 -0.36 -4.42 7.38
N LEU A 117 -0.70 -5.26 8.36
CA LEU A 117 -1.67 -6.34 8.21
C LEU A 117 -3.08 -5.79 7.94
N VAL A 118 -3.55 -4.83 8.73
CA VAL A 118 -4.88 -4.24 8.59
C VAL A 118 -5.03 -3.54 7.24
N GLY A 119 -4.08 -2.67 6.88
CA GLY A 119 -4.10 -1.97 5.60
C GLY A 119 -4.09 -2.91 4.40
N ALA A 120 -3.18 -3.89 4.39
CA ALA A 120 -3.12 -4.86 3.30
C ALA A 120 -4.38 -5.73 3.21
N SER A 121 -4.97 -6.11 4.35
CA SER A 121 -6.19 -6.92 4.40
C SER A 121 -7.40 -6.15 3.89
N VAL A 122 -7.60 -4.90 4.35
CA VAL A 122 -8.72 -4.05 3.90
C VAL A 122 -8.60 -3.80 2.40
N MET A 123 -7.40 -3.51 1.90
CA MET A 123 -7.19 -3.29 0.47
C MET A 123 -7.42 -4.56 -0.35
N ALA A 124 -6.89 -5.71 0.08
CA ALA A 124 -7.09 -6.99 -0.61
C ALA A 124 -8.57 -7.38 -0.66
N LEU A 125 -9.30 -7.28 0.46
CA LEU A 125 -10.72 -7.57 0.54
C LEU A 125 -11.54 -6.63 -0.35
N GLY A 126 -11.28 -5.33 -0.26
CA GLY A 126 -12.02 -4.35 -1.05
C GLY A 126 -11.82 -4.53 -2.57
N ILE A 127 -10.58 -4.77 -3.02
CA ILE A 127 -10.29 -4.97 -4.45
C ILE A 127 -10.79 -6.34 -4.92
N ALA A 128 -10.73 -7.39 -4.09
CA ALA A 128 -11.29 -8.70 -4.41
C ALA A 128 -12.81 -8.66 -4.65
N LEU A 129 -13.53 -7.74 -3.99
CA LEU A 129 -14.98 -7.58 -4.17
C LEU A 129 -15.36 -6.87 -5.47
N LEU A 130 -14.42 -6.23 -6.18
CA LEU A 130 -14.68 -5.62 -7.47
C LEU A 130 -15.09 -6.67 -8.53
N PRO A 131 -15.80 -6.25 -9.60
CA PRO A 131 -16.33 -7.18 -10.61
C PRO A 131 -15.29 -8.15 -11.18
N SER A 132 -14.09 -7.66 -11.50
CA SER A 132 -12.96 -8.46 -12.00
C SER A 132 -11.84 -8.59 -10.95
N GLY A 133 -12.18 -8.49 -9.67
CA GLY A 133 -11.25 -8.66 -8.56
C GLY A 133 -10.79 -10.12 -8.42
N PRO A 134 -9.49 -10.40 -8.18
CA PRO A 134 -9.01 -11.74 -7.89
C PRO A 134 -9.73 -12.36 -6.68
N ARG A 135 -10.42 -13.48 -6.87
CA ARG A 135 -11.16 -14.17 -5.78
C ARG A 135 -10.31 -15.19 -5.02
N ALA A 136 -9.23 -15.67 -5.63
CA ALA A 136 -8.33 -16.63 -4.99
C ALA A 136 -7.47 -15.96 -3.92
N LEU A 137 -7.55 -16.44 -2.67
CA LEU A 137 -6.74 -15.96 -1.54
C LEU A 137 -5.22 -16.00 -1.83
N ALA A 138 -4.77 -17.02 -2.54
CA ALA A 138 -3.37 -17.19 -2.92
C ALA A 138 -2.84 -16.03 -3.80
N ALA A 139 -3.70 -15.32 -4.53
CA ALA A 139 -3.30 -14.15 -5.32
C ALA A 139 -2.92 -12.95 -4.45
N TRP A 140 -3.48 -12.86 -3.25
CA TRP A 140 -3.27 -11.75 -2.31
C TRP A 140 -2.14 -12.00 -1.32
N LEU A 141 -1.75 -13.26 -1.13
CA LEU A 141 -0.77 -13.68 -0.14
C LEU A 141 0.56 -12.91 -0.23
N PRO A 142 1.15 -12.68 -1.43
CA PRO A 142 2.38 -11.88 -1.52
C PRO A 142 2.18 -10.44 -1.04
N MET A 143 1.03 -9.82 -1.34
CA MET A 143 0.73 -8.46 -0.91
C MET A 143 0.51 -8.38 0.61
N LEU A 144 -0.16 -9.38 1.21
CA LEU A 144 -0.37 -9.46 2.66
C LEU A 144 0.96 -9.64 3.40
N ILE A 145 1.81 -10.56 2.94
CA ILE A 145 3.13 -10.81 3.53
C ILE A 145 4.00 -9.56 3.45
N MET A 146 4.13 -8.98 2.25
CA MET A 146 4.94 -7.78 2.07
C MET A 146 4.36 -6.60 2.86
N GLY A 147 3.05 -6.36 2.79
CA GLY A 147 2.39 -5.29 3.53
C GLY A 147 2.65 -5.37 5.05
N THR A 148 2.56 -6.57 5.61
CA THR A 148 2.78 -6.83 7.03
C THR A 148 4.26 -6.68 7.42
N LEU A 149 5.17 -7.31 6.67
CA LEU A 149 6.61 -7.27 6.95
C LEU A 149 7.20 -5.86 6.80
N THR A 150 6.86 -5.16 5.71
CA THR A 150 7.37 -3.80 5.51
C THR A 150 6.72 -2.81 6.47
N GLY A 151 5.47 -3.03 6.91
CA GLY A 151 4.86 -2.26 7.99
C GLY A 151 5.66 -2.36 9.30
N ALA A 152 6.10 -3.57 9.66
CA ALA A 152 6.98 -3.80 10.81
C ALA A 152 8.33 -3.06 10.69
N LEU A 153 8.95 -3.14 9.51
CA LEU A 153 10.23 -2.51 9.23
C LEU A 153 10.14 -0.99 9.25
N LEU A 154 9.08 -0.42 8.69
CA LEU A 154 8.80 1.02 8.74
C LEU A 154 8.76 1.56 10.17
N ALA A 155 8.12 0.82 11.06
CA ALA A 155 8.01 1.25 12.45
C ALA A 155 9.34 1.09 13.21
N LEU A 156 10.19 0.13 12.82
CA LEU A 156 11.55 0.01 13.33
C LEU A 156 12.43 1.20 12.89
N ASP A 157 12.28 1.67 11.65
CA ASP A 157 12.96 2.86 11.14
C ASP A 157 12.61 4.10 11.97
N ASN A 158 11.32 4.27 12.28
CA ASN A 158 10.84 5.32 13.19
C ASN A 158 11.31 5.13 14.65
N ALA A 159 11.62 3.90 15.06
CA ALA A 159 12.15 3.67 16.40
C ALA A 159 13.60 4.16 16.53
N LEU A 160 14.35 4.10 15.42
CA LEU A 160 15.75 4.45 15.30
C LEU A 160 16.00 5.93 14.93
N ASP A 161 14.94 6.75 14.91
CA ASP A 161 14.95 8.17 14.53
C ASP A 161 15.48 8.44 13.10
N LEU A 162 15.22 7.52 12.16
CA LEU A 162 15.59 7.64 10.75
C LEU A 162 14.46 8.25 9.88
N ASP A 163 13.44 8.83 10.51
CA ASP A 163 12.14 9.26 9.96
C ASP A 163 12.25 10.19 8.74
N LEU A 164 13.27 11.05 8.69
CA LEU A 164 13.54 12.00 7.59
C LEU A 164 14.22 11.36 6.37
N THR A 165 14.78 10.17 6.53
CA THR A 165 15.48 9.39 5.50
C THR A 165 14.85 8.03 5.26
N SER A 166 13.57 7.86 5.62
CA SER A 166 12.95 6.53 5.60
C SER A 166 12.81 5.98 4.18
N VAL A 167 13.82 5.21 3.77
CA VAL A 167 13.88 4.47 2.50
C VAL A 167 12.78 3.40 2.45
N LEU A 168 12.29 2.99 3.62
CA LEU A 168 11.33 1.90 3.77
C LEU A 168 9.92 2.26 3.30
N PHE A 169 9.53 3.54 3.33
CA PHE A 169 8.19 3.95 2.86
C PHE A 169 8.06 3.89 1.33
N PRO A 170 9.04 4.39 0.55
CA PRO A 170 9.15 4.09 -0.88
C PRO A 170 9.19 2.59 -1.19
N VAL A 171 9.98 1.80 -0.45
CA VAL A 171 10.09 0.35 -0.68
C VAL A 171 8.77 -0.35 -0.44
N TRP A 172 8.06 -0.01 0.64
CA TRP A 172 6.74 -0.57 0.96
C TRP A 172 5.73 -0.31 -0.17
N GLN A 173 5.58 0.94 -0.61
CA GLN A 173 4.64 1.29 -1.68
C GLN A 173 5.00 0.61 -3.01
N ALA A 174 6.30 0.46 -3.31
CA ALA A 174 6.76 -0.29 -4.48
C ALA A 174 6.37 -1.78 -4.40
N CYS A 175 6.59 -2.43 -3.26
CA CYS A 175 6.26 -3.83 -3.05
C CYS A 175 4.75 -4.10 -3.16
N VAL A 176 3.94 -3.25 -2.53
CA VAL A 176 2.47 -3.36 -2.59
C VAL A 176 1.96 -3.15 -4.03
N ALA A 177 2.48 -2.15 -4.76
CA ALA A 177 2.11 -1.90 -6.15
C ALA A 177 2.42 -3.08 -7.08
N VAL A 178 3.61 -3.69 -6.92
CA VAL A 178 4.00 -4.89 -7.68
C VAL A 178 3.12 -6.09 -7.34
N GLY A 179 2.87 -6.32 -6.05
CA GLY A 179 2.01 -7.41 -5.58
C GLY A 179 0.58 -7.29 -6.12
N LEU A 180 -0.01 -6.11 -6.02
CA LEU A 180 -1.33 -5.81 -6.59
C LEU A 180 -1.37 -6.05 -8.10
N THR A 181 -0.38 -5.56 -8.83
CA THR A 181 -0.33 -5.73 -10.29
C THR A 181 -0.27 -7.20 -10.67
N THR A 182 0.55 -7.98 -9.97
CA THR A 182 0.70 -9.42 -10.23
C THR A 182 -0.60 -10.16 -9.95
N ALA A 183 -1.31 -9.80 -8.87
CA ALA A 183 -2.62 -10.37 -8.54
C ALA A 183 -3.65 -10.06 -9.64
N LEU A 184 -3.73 -8.80 -10.09
CA LEU A 184 -4.65 -8.37 -11.15
C LEU A 184 -4.34 -9.03 -12.51
N GLN A 185 -3.06 -9.15 -12.87
CA GLN A 185 -2.65 -9.82 -14.11
C GLN A 185 -3.00 -11.31 -14.10
N ARG A 186 -2.81 -12.01 -12.98
CA ARG A 186 -3.20 -13.43 -12.85
C ARG A 186 -4.70 -13.63 -13.00
N ALA A 187 -5.52 -12.72 -12.44
CA ALA A 187 -6.97 -12.79 -12.59
C ALA A 187 -7.46 -12.51 -14.02
N LYS A 188 -6.69 -11.77 -14.83
CA LYS A 188 -7.02 -11.52 -16.24
C LYS A 188 -6.76 -12.73 -17.15
N LEU A 189 -5.86 -13.64 -16.74
CA LEU A 189 -5.47 -14.82 -17.52
C LEU A 189 -6.27 -16.07 -17.17
N SER A 190 -7.07 -16.02 -16.09
CA SER A 190 -8.00 -17.08 -15.68
C SER A 190 -9.37 -16.86 -16.27
#